data_AF-A0A438XNC2-F1
#
_entry.id   AF-A0A438XNC2-F1
#
_cell.length_a   1.000
_cell.length_b   1.000
_cell.length_c   1.000
_cell.angle_alpha   90.00
_cell.angle_beta   90.00
_cell.angle_gamma   90.00
#
_symmetry.space_group_name_H-M   'P 1'
#
loop_
_entity.id
_entity.type
_entity.pdbx_description
1 polymer ?
#
loop_
_entity_poly.entity_id
_entity_poly.type
_entity_poly.pdbx_seq_one_letter_code
_entity_poly.pdbx_strand_id
1 'polypeptide(L)' 'LLIVVYGLGYSLMRFIAEFYREPDSQMGVYFLNLSMGQILSLFMVIVSLGILLYATKILKK' A
#
# COMPACT_ATOMS: atom_id res chain seq x y z
N LEU A 1 -9.52 10.12 9.60
CA LEU A 1 -10.16 9.66 8.34
C LEU A 1 -9.36 10.10 7.10
N LEU A 2 -9.02 11.39 6.97
CA LEU A 2 -8.29 11.92 5.80
C LEU A 2 -6.96 11.20 5.50
N ILE A 3 -6.15 10.94 6.53
CA ILE A 3 -4.88 10.19 6.43
C ILE A 3 -5.09 8.77 5.90
N VAL A 4 -6.20 8.13 6.26
CA VAL A 4 -6.53 6.76 5.83
C VAL A 4 -6.94 6.74 4.36
N VAL A 5 -7.77 7.70 3.94
CA VAL A 5 -8.16 7.85 2.54
C VAL A 5 -6.94 8.17 1.68
N TYR A 6 -6.07 9.06 2.14
CA TYR A 6 -4.81 9.37 1.48
C TYR A 6 -3.89 8.14 1.40
N GLY A 7 -3.72 7.40 2.50
CA GLY A 7 -2.90 6.20 2.55
C GLY A 7 -3.38 5.13 1.57
N LEU A 8 -4.68 4.84 1.56
CA LEU A 8 -5.26 3.88 0.62
C LEU A 8 -5.10 4.32 -0.85
N GLY A 9 -5.42 5.57 -1.17
CA GLY A 9 -5.29 6.09 -2.54
C GLY A 9 -3.84 6.08 -3.02
N TYR A 10 -2.91 6.54 -2.18
CA TYR A 10 -1.49 6.60 -2.50
C TYR A 10 -0.90 5.20 -2.74
N SER A 11 -1.16 4.24 -1.86
CA SER A 11 -0.64 2.88 -2.01
C SER A 11 -1.16 2.19 -3.27
N LEU A 12 -2.42 2.44 -3.65
CA LEU A 12 -3.02 1.86 -4.84
C LEU A 12 -2.40 2.44 -6.12
N MET A 13 -2.24 3.76 -6.18
CA MET A 13 -1.58 4.42 -7.31
C MET A 13 -0.10 4.02 -7.43
N ARG A 14 0.60 3.88 -6.30
CA ARG A 14 1.99 3.42 -6.28
C ARG A 14 2.12 1.99 -6.78
N PHE A 15 1.23 1.09 -6.36
CA PHE A 15 1.21 -0.30 -6.84
C PHE A 15 1.02 -0.38 -8.35
N ILE A 16 0.12 0.44 -8.90
CA ILE A 16 -0.11 0.53 -10.36
C ILE A 16 1.12 1.10 -11.07
N ALA A 17 1.67 2.22 -10.59
CA ALA A 17 2.83 2.89 -11.19
C ALA A 17 4.07 1.98 -11.25
N GLU A 18 4.22 1.10 -10.27
CA GLU A 18 5.34 0.17 -10.17
C GLU A 18 5.33 -0.92 -11.27
N PHE A 19 4.18 -1.23 -11.89
CA PHE A 19 4.13 -2.13 -13.06
C PHE A 19 4.68 -1.49 -14.34
N TYR A 20 4.68 -0.16 -14.41
CA TYR A 20 5.19 0.60 -15.56
C TYR A 20 6.61 1.11 -15.33
N ARG A 21 7.17 0.91 -14.13
CA ARG A 21 8.57 1.21 -13.84
C ARG A 21 9.45 0.07 -14.31
N GLU A 22 10.60 0.43 -14.85
CA GLU A 22 11.66 -0.52 -15.12
C GLU A 22 12.18 -1.10 -13.79
N PRO A 23 12.27 -2.43 -13.64
CA PRO A 23 12.79 -3.03 -12.40
C PRO A 23 14.26 -2.67 -12.24
N ASP A 24 14.61 -2.12 -11.07
CA ASP A 24 16.00 -1.73 -10.77
C ASP A 24 16.93 -2.94 -10.90
N SER A 25 17.97 -2.83 -11.73
CA SER A 25 18.87 -3.93 -12.11
C SER A 25 19.65 -4.56 -10.95
N GLN A 26 19.77 -3.85 -9.81
CA GLN A 26 20.42 -4.35 -8.60
C GLN A 26 19.47 -5.05 -7.64
N MET A 27 18.17 -4.77 -7.74
CA MET A 27 17.11 -5.37 -6.94
C MET A 27 16.36 -6.33 -7.85
N GLY A 28 16.82 -7.58 -7.91
CA GLY A 28 16.07 -8.64 -8.59
C GLY A 28 14.62 -8.72 -8.10
N VAL A 29 13.78 -9.45 -8.83
CA VAL A 29 12.40 -9.68 -8.39
C VAL A 29 12.40 -10.44 -7.06
N TYR A 30 11.77 -9.87 -6.03
CA TYR A 30 11.62 -10.51 -4.73
C TYR A 30 10.44 -11.50 -4.76
N PHE A 31 9.98 -11.96 -3.59
CA PHE A 31 8.93 -12.96 -3.42
C PHE A 31 7.75 -12.75 -4.42
N LEU A 32 7.39 -13.78 -5.19
CA LEU A 32 6.26 -13.80 -6.14
C LEU A 32 6.37 -12.87 -7.37
N ASN A 33 7.57 -12.46 -7.80
CA ASN A 33 7.77 -11.45 -8.87
C ASN A 33 7.27 -10.05 -8.50
N LEU A 34 7.13 -9.74 -7.21
CA LEU A 34 6.73 -8.41 -6.76
C LEU A 34 7.98 -7.53 -6.52
N SER A 35 7.90 -6.27 -6.93
CA SER A 35 8.94 -5.29 -6.60
C SER A 35 8.87 -4.91 -5.11
N MET A 36 9.98 -4.39 -4.57
CA MET A 36 10.02 -3.87 -3.21
C MET A 36 8.95 -2.77 -2.98
N GLY A 37 8.68 -1.96 -4.01
CA GLY A 37 7.63 -0.94 -4.00
C GLY A 37 6.21 -1.50 -3.89
N GLN A 38 5.95 -2.65 -4.53
CA GLN A 38 4.66 -3.35 -4.45
C GLN A 38 4.44 -3.96 -3.06
N ILE A 39 5.46 -4.58 -2.47
CA ILE A 39 5.40 -5.16 -1.13
C ILE A 39 5.10 -4.07 -0.09
N LEU A 40 5.81 -2.94 -0.16
CA LEU A 40 5.59 -1.83 0.76
C LEU A 40 4.20 -1.20 0.60
N SER A 41 3.70 -1.12 -0.64
CA SER A 41 2.36 -0.64 -0.93
C SER A 41 1.28 -1.57 -0.34
N LEU A 42 1.45 -2.89 -0.44
CA LEU A 42 0.57 -3.88 0.19
C LEU A 42 0.54 -3.72 1.72
N PHE A 43 1.70 -3.57 2.35
CA PHE A 43 1.77 -3.35 3.80
C PHE A 43 1.03 -2.08 4.23
N MET A 44 1.19 -0.99 3.47
CA MET A 44 0.55 0.29 3.77
C MET A 44 -0.98 0.25 3.57
N VAL A 45 -1.49 -0.54 2.61
CA VAL A 45 -2.94 -0.80 2.47
C VAL A 45 -3.48 -1.53 3.70
N ILE A 46 -2.80 -2.56 4.18
CA ILE A 46 -3.20 -3.34 5.36
C ILE A 46 -3.28 -2.44 6.61
N VAL A 47 -2.24 -1.64 6.85
CA VAL A 47 -2.22 -0.70 7.99
C VAL A 47 -3.34 0.33 7.88
N SER A 48 -3.57 0.88 6.70
CA SER A 48 -4.63 1.88 6.47
C SER A 48 -6.02 1.30 6.72
N LEU A 49 -6.28 0.07 6.26
CA LEU A 49 -7.52 -0.66 6.54
C LEU A 49 -7.69 -0.95 8.04
N GLY A 50 -6.63 -1.36 8.73
CA GLY A 50 -6.66 -1.58 10.18
C GLY A 50 -7.06 -0.32 10.96
N ILE A 51 -6.49 0.84 10.58
CA ILE A 51 -6.83 2.13 11.17
C ILE A 51 -8.28 2.53 10.84
N LEU A 52 -8.77 2.25 9.63
CA LEU A 52 -10.17 2.51 9.25
C LEU A 52 -11.15 1.73 10.13
N LEU A 53 -10.91 0.42 10.31
CA LEU A 53 -11.75 -0.45 11.11
C LEU A 53 -11.75 -0.02 12.59
N TYR A 54 -10.60 0.39 13.12
CA TYR A 54 -10.50 0.92 14.48
C TYR A 54 -11.25 2.26 14.64
N ALA A 55 -11.05 3.19 13.69
CA ALA A 55 -11.72 4.50 13.73
C ALA A 55 -13.24 4.39 13.61
N THR A 56 -13.75 3.50 12.74
CA THR A 56 -15.20 3.28 12.58
C THR A 56 -15.82 2.64 13.82
N LYS A 57 -15.09 1.79 14.56
CA LYS A 57 -15.53 1.27 15.87
C LYS A 57 -15.62 2.37 16.93
N ILE A 58 -14.67 3.30 16.96
CA ILE A 58 -14.71 4.44 17.90
C ILE A 58 -15.89 5.37 17.59
N LEU A 59 -16.09 5.72 16.31
CA LEU A 59 -17.14 6.65 15.90
C LEU A 59 -18.56 6.11 16.07
N LYS A 60 -18.74 4.78 16.10
CA LYS A 60 -20.03 4.13 16.37
C LYS A 60 -20.34 3.95 17.87
N LYS A 61 -19.37 4.22 18.74
CA LYS A 61 -19.51 4.14 20.19
C LYS A 61 -19.85 5.52 20.74
#